data_AF-A0A7R9QYW0-F1
#
_entry.id   AF-A0A7R9QYW0-F1
#
_cell.length_a   1.000
_cell.length_b   1.000
_cell.length_c   1.000
_cell.angle_alpha   90.00
_cell.angle_beta   90.00
_cell.angle_gamma   90.00
#
_symmetry.space_group_name_H-M   'P 1'
#
loop_
_entity.id
_entity.type
_entity.pdbx_description
1 polymer ?
#
loop_
_entity_poly.entity_id
_entity_poly.type
_entity_poly.pdbx_seq_one_letter_code
_entity_poly.pdbx_strand_id
1 'polypeptide(L)'
;KSENNTDPNVDPIYHGRSGPVGVSTPPNPDPLLLQWQQSLHELGYPIIDVNGPTQYGTSIMSMTIKDGMRQSTANSYLESNICPQLNILTGAFVTKVLIDGQSYGGQYGDQPKAVGVEFTKGNREYRVQATKETILSAGTYNSPHILMLSGIGHREHLEEFDISPIWSDLPVGDNLQDHVALVISMPIKNTTNLSGAEINVQQLYDAVLKHTGPLAQLPTLYLLFNSSVNPDWTYPDINLNSGIIAANGLGFENIFYLDKRPEEWRPYMEGVIANSNLEVIPVLTRPKATGFVRLKSRDPTAYPIIQQNLLRHPDDRQAFLD
;
A
#
# COMPACT_ATOMS: atom_id res chain seq x y z
N LYS A 1 6.30 7.74 -18.32
CA LYS A 1 5.52 7.59 -17.06
C LYS A 1 4.52 6.47 -17.27
N SER A 2 4.28 5.62 -16.26
CA SER A 2 3.28 4.53 -16.30
C SER A 2 1.83 5.03 -16.27
N GLU A 3 1.66 6.27 -15.84
CA GLU A 3 0.40 6.97 -15.68
C GLU A 3 -0.23 7.40 -17.01
N ASN A 4 -1.55 7.29 -17.08
CA ASN A 4 -2.44 7.99 -17.99
C ASN A 4 -3.47 8.77 -17.17
N ASN A 5 -3.08 9.99 -16.80
CA ASN A 5 -3.88 10.91 -16.02
C ASN A 5 -4.87 11.65 -16.94
N THR A 6 -6.15 11.54 -16.62
CA THR A 6 -7.23 12.19 -17.38
C THR A 6 -7.69 13.51 -16.78
N ASP A 7 -7.12 13.95 -15.66
CA ASP A 7 -7.44 15.25 -15.05
C ASP A 7 -6.91 16.39 -15.94
N PRO A 8 -7.75 17.31 -16.44
CA PRO A 8 -7.29 18.43 -17.24
C PRO A 8 -6.52 19.49 -16.45
N ASN A 9 -6.65 19.51 -15.11
CA ASN A 9 -6.11 20.56 -14.26
C ASN A 9 -4.68 20.28 -13.74
N VAL A 10 -4.16 19.08 -13.96
CA VAL A 10 -2.79 18.73 -13.55
C VAL A 10 -1.75 19.16 -14.59
N ASP A 11 -0.57 19.54 -14.12
CA ASP A 11 0.51 19.99 -14.98
C ASP A 11 1.12 18.80 -15.77
N PRO A 12 1.11 18.84 -17.12
CA PRO A 12 1.64 17.76 -17.94
C PRO A 12 3.15 17.52 -17.79
N ILE A 13 3.91 18.46 -17.20
CA ILE A 13 5.32 18.22 -16.84
C ILE A 13 5.42 17.15 -15.76
N TYR A 14 4.47 17.10 -14.81
CA TYR A 14 4.46 16.19 -13.66
C TYR A 14 3.60 14.95 -13.89
N HIS A 15 2.69 14.95 -14.87
CA HIS A 15 1.82 13.81 -15.16
C HIS A 15 1.99 13.15 -16.53
N GLY A 16 1.80 11.83 -16.59
CA GLY A 16 1.73 11.06 -17.83
C GLY A 16 0.32 11.03 -18.40
N ARG A 17 0.15 10.97 -19.73
CA ARG A 17 -1.16 10.93 -20.40
C ARG A 17 -1.34 9.76 -21.38
N SER A 18 -0.45 8.78 -21.33
CA SER A 18 -0.41 7.68 -22.32
C SER A 18 0.03 6.34 -21.76
N GLY A 19 0.31 6.26 -20.45
CA GLY A 19 0.67 5.01 -19.81
C GLY A 19 -0.51 4.03 -19.67
N PRO A 20 -0.24 2.78 -19.29
CA PRO A 20 -1.28 1.77 -19.15
C PRO A 20 -2.17 1.93 -17.91
N VAL A 21 -1.72 2.70 -16.90
CA VAL A 21 -2.46 2.86 -15.64
C VAL A 21 -3.30 4.13 -15.72
N GLY A 22 -4.63 3.98 -15.80
CA GLY A 22 -5.54 5.13 -15.72
C GLY A 22 -5.51 5.77 -14.34
N VAL A 23 -5.37 7.09 -14.32
CA VAL A 23 -5.39 7.91 -13.11
C VAL A 23 -6.36 9.06 -13.30
N SER A 24 -7.18 9.34 -12.29
CA SER A 24 -8.05 10.50 -12.28
C SER A 24 -8.36 10.97 -10.86
N THR A 25 -8.59 12.26 -10.73
CA THR A 25 -9.23 12.85 -9.54
C THR A 25 -10.73 12.52 -9.57
N PRO A 26 -11.42 12.35 -8.42
CA PRO A 26 -12.86 12.15 -8.42
C PRO A 26 -13.54 13.26 -9.24
N PRO A 27 -14.43 12.95 -10.20
CA PRO A 27 -15.06 13.97 -11.05
C PRO A 27 -15.97 14.91 -10.26
N ASN A 28 -16.55 14.43 -9.15
CA ASN A 28 -17.40 15.19 -8.25
C ASN A 28 -16.95 14.96 -6.79
N PRO A 29 -15.85 15.61 -6.34
CA PRO A 29 -15.42 15.50 -4.95
C PRO A 29 -16.55 15.88 -3.99
N ASP A 30 -16.56 15.27 -2.80
CA ASP A 30 -17.58 15.55 -1.80
C ASP A 30 -17.56 17.04 -1.39
N PRO A 31 -18.70 17.75 -1.35
CA PRO A 31 -18.76 19.14 -0.91
C PRO A 31 -18.17 19.37 0.49
N LEU A 32 -18.26 18.41 1.40
CA LEU A 32 -17.64 18.50 2.72
C LEU A 32 -16.13 18.41 2.65
N LEU A 33 -15.60 17.60 1.74
CA LEU A 33 -14.16 17.52 1.52
C LEU A 33 -13.61 18.82 0.92
N LEU A 34 -14.37 19.44 0.01
CA LEU A 34 -14.04 20.76 -0.53
C LEU A 34 -14.11 21.86 0.54
N GLN A 35 -15.13 21.83 1.39
CA GLN A 35 -15.25 22.76 2.52
C GLN A 35 -14.10 22.57 3.52
N TRP A 36 -13.71 21.33 3.78
CA TRP A 36 -12.56 21.01 4.63
C TRP A 36 -11.26 21.54 4.03
N GLN A 37 -11.02 21.31 2.73
CA GLN A 37 -9.87 21.87 2.03
C GLN A 37 -9.82 23.39 2.09
N GLN A 38 -10.95 24.06 1.85
CA GLN A 38 -11.05 25.51 1.93
C GLN A 38 -10.74 26.02 3.35
N SER A 39 -11.19 25.30 4.38
CA SER A 39 -10.88 25.64 5.79
C SER A 39 -9.38 25.54 6.07
N LEU A 40 -8.71 24.50 5.57
CA LEU A 40 -7.25 24.36 5.68
C LEU A 40 -6.50 25.44 4.89
N HIS A 41 -7.04 25.85 3.75
CA HIS A 41 -6.50 26.96 2.97
C HIS A 41 -6.58 28.29 3.71
N GLU A 42 -7.68 28.57 4.40
CA GLU A 42 -7.83 29.74 5.27
C GLU A 42 -6.87 29.72 6.47
N LEU A 43 -6.44 28.53 6.91
CA LEU A 43 -5.37 28.35 7.91
C LEU A 43 -3.96 28.52 7.34
N GLY A 44 -3.82 28.78 6.03
CA GLY A 44 -2.55 29.07 5.37
C GLY A 44 -1.91 27.90 4.63
N TYR A 45 -2.59 26.75 4.51
CA TYR A 45 -2.08 25.63 3.72
C TYR A 45 -2.48 25.78 2.24
N PRO A 46 -1.53 25.93 1.30
CA PRO A 46 -1.86 26.16 -0.10
C PRO A 46 -2.59 24.95 -0.71
N ILE A 47 -3.46 25.19 -1.70
CA ILE A 47 -4.01 24.13 -2.54
C ILE A 47 -2.99 23.83 -3.63
N ILE A 48 -2.56 22.58 -3.73
CA ILE A 48 -1.48 22.12 -4.60
C ILE A 48 -1.83 20.83 -5.32
N ASP A 49 -0.97 20.46 -6.27
CA ASP A 49 -0.83 19.09 -6.77
C ASP A 49 0.30 18.41 -6.00
N VAL A 50 -0.03 17.42 -5.18
CA VAL A 50 0.94 16.69 -4.33
C VAL A 50 1.94 15.85 -5.11
N ASN A 51 1.68 15.58 -6.39
CA ASN A 51 2.63 14.93 -7.30
C ASN A 51 3.34 15.94 -8.22
N GLY A 52 3.09 17.23 -8.00
CA GLY A 52 3.71 18.35 -8.70
C GLY A 52 5.05 18.78 -8.09
N PRO A 53 5.43 20.06 -8.22
CA PRO A 53 6.74 20.56 -7.78
C PRO A 53 6.93 20.64 -6.26
N THR A 54 5.83 20.68 -5.49
CA THR A 54 5.85 20.78 -4.03
C THR A 54 4.85 19.80 -3.43
N GLN A 55 5.19 19.26 -2.27
CA GLN A 55 4.29 18.42 -1.51
C GLN A 55 3.64 19.16 -0.35
N TYR A 56 4.17 20.31 0.08
CA TYR A 56 3.62 21.07 1.21
C TYR A 56 2.30 21.75 0.83
N GLY A 57 1.20 21.32 1.46
CA GLY A 57 -0.13 21.87 1.21
C GLY A 57 -1.21 20.80 1.12
N THR A 58 -2.36 21.20 0.60
CA THR A 58 -3.56 20.37 0.48
C THR A 58 -3.82 19.93 -0.95
N SER A 59 -4.33 18.71 -1.15
CA SER A 59 -4.71 18.23 -2.48
C SER A 59 -5.75 17.14 -2.41
N ILE A 60 -6.72 17.18 -3.32
CA ILE A 60 -7.66 16.06 -3.49
C ILE A 60 -6.90 14.96 -4.21
N MET A 61 -6.88 13.77 -3.61
CA MET A 61 -6.11 12.64 -4.10
C MET A 61 -6.57 12.24 -5.51
N SER A 62 -5.63 12.22 -6.46
CA SER A 62 -5.79 11.46 -7.69
C SER A 62 -5.67 9.97 -7.40
N MET A 63 -6.56 9.18 -7.99
CA MET A 63 -6.66 7.74 -7.75
C MET A 63 -6.28 6.97 -9.00
N THR A 64 -5.78 5.74 -8.84
CA THR A 64 -5.65 4.77 -9.94
C THR A 64 -7.02 4.22 -10.33
N ILE A 65 -7.82 5.08 -10.94
CA ILE A 65 -9.20 4.85 -11.38
C ILE A 65 -9.33 5.33 -12.81
N LYS A 66 -10.12 4.58 -13.60
CA LYS A 66 -10.55 4.97 -14.94
C LYS A 66 -12.02 4.59 -15.07
N ASP A 67 -12.84 5.53 -15.52
CA ASP A 67 -14.29 5.33 -15.66
C ASP A 67 -14.90 4.76 -14.37
N GLY A 68 -14.59 5.36 -13.21
CA GLY A 68 -15.11 4.91 -11.91
C GLY A 68 -14.63 3.53 -11.43
N MET A 69 -13.76 2.87 -12.17
CA MET A 69 -13.27 1.51 -11.90
C MET A 69 -11.78 1.49 -11.55
N ARG A 70 -11.43 0.66 -10.57
CA ARG A 70 -10.05 0.46 -10.12
C ARG A 70 -9.13 0.02 -11.27
N GLN A 71 -8.01 0.71 -11.41
CA GLN A 71 -6.89 0.32 -12.25
C GLN A 71 -5.83 -0.34 -11.36
N SER A 72 -5.57 -1.61 -11.62
CA SER A 72 -4.61 -2.45 -10.90
C SER A 72 -3.43 -2.77 -11.79
N THR A 73 -2.31 -3.21 -11.23
CA THR A 73 -1.20 -3.69 -12.05
C THR A 73 -1.59 -4.92 -12.88
N ALA A 74 -2.52 -5.77 -12.40
CA ALA A 74 -3.00 -6.94 -13.12
C ALA A 74 -3.76 -6.57 -14.39
N ASN A 75 -4.81 -5.77 -14.31
CA ASN A 75 -5.58 -5.39 -15.51
C ASN A 75 -4.81 -4.43 -16.42
N SER A 76 -4.06 -3.47 -15.87
CA SER A 76 -3.30 -2.50 -16.67
C SER A 76 -2.10 -3.10 -17.39
N TYR A 77 -1.40 -4.09 -16.81
CA TYR A 77 -0.20 -4.68 -17.42
C TYR A 77 -0.36 -6.13 -17.86
N LEU A 78 -0.98 -7.00 -17.06
CA LEU A 78 -1.03 -8.43 -17.38
C LEU A 78 -2.17 -8.75 -18.35
N GLU A 79 -3.42 -8.44 -17.99
CA GLU A 79 -4.60 -8.76 -18.80
C GLU A 79 -4.55 -8.07 -20.17
N SER A 80 -4.08 -6.82 -20.19
CA SER A 80 -3.92 -6.03 -21.41
C SER A 80 -2.81 -6.54 -22.34
N ASN A 81 -1.92 -7.43 -21.87
CA ASN A 81 -0.78 -7.94 -22.65
C ASN A 81 -0.71 -9.48 -22.67
N ILE A 82 -1.82 -10.19 -22.47
CA ILE A 82 -1.85 -11.65 -22.58
C ILE A 82 -1.39 -12.07 -23.99
N CYS A 83 -0.35 -12.89 -24.04
CA CYS A 83 0.20 -13.43 -25.28
C CYS A 83 0.66 -14.89 -25.07
N PRO A 84 0.86 -15.67 -26.16
CA PRO A 84 1.29 -17.07 -26.05
C PRO A 84 2.62 -17.28 -25.31
N GLN A 85 3.46 -16.26 -25.23
CA GLN A 85 4.75 -16.30 -24.54
C GLN A 85 4.63 -16.06 -23.02
N LEU A 86 3.52 -15.48 -22.55
CA LEU A 86 3.29 -15.16 -21.15
C LEU A 86 2.44 -16.25 -20.49
N ASN A 87 3.02 -16.96 -19.53
CA ASN A 87 2.32 -17.97 -18.73
C ASN A 87 2.05 -17.42 -17.34
N ILE A 88 0.77 -17.30 -16.97
CA ILE A 88 0.34 -16.83 -15.65
C ILE A 88 -0.20 -18.03 -14.86
N LEU A 89 0.44 -18.35 -13.75
CA LEU A 89 0.04 -19.47 -12.89
C LEU A 89 -0.46 -18.93 -11.54
N THR A 90 -1.78 -18.98 -11.35
CA THR A 90 -2.39 -18.65 -10.05
C THR A 90 -2.47 -19.87 -9.14
N GLY A 91 -2.62 -19.62 -7.83
CA GLY A 91 -2.64 -20.67 -6.81
C GLY A 91 -1.30 -21.42 -6.67
N ALA A 92 -0.21 -20.80 -7.10
CA ALA A 92 1.15 -21.33 -7.00
C ALA A 92 1.92 -20.56 -5.92
N PHE A 93 2.16 -21.20 -4.79
CA PHE A 93 2.85 -20.61 -3.64
C PHE A 93 4.34 -20.95 -3.70
N VAL A 94 5.18 -19.96 -4.00
CA VAL A 94 6.64 -20.13 -4.09
C VAL A 94 7.22 -20.39 -2.71
N THR A 95 7.97 -21.49 -2.57
CA THR A 95 8.57 -21.92 -1.29
C THR A 95 10.04 -21.53 -1.19
N LYS A 96 10.79 -21.56 -2.30
CA LYS A 96 12.18 -21.11 -2.38
C LYS A 96 12.60 -20.77 -3.82
N VAL A 97 13.66 -19.97 -3.93
CA VAL A 97 14.44 -19.79 -5.15
C VAL A 97 15.44 -20.94 -5.24
N LEU A 98 15.58 -21.52 -6.43
CA LEU A 98 16.60 -22.53 -6.70
C LEU A 98 17.91 -21.81 -7.04
N ILE A 99 18.95 -22.10 -6.27
CA ILE A 99 20.27 -21.49 -6.42
C ILE A 99 21.29 -22.57 -6.76
N ASP A 100 22.05 -22.35 -7.83
CA ASP A 100 23.26 -23.11 -8.13
C ASP A 100 24.42 -22.50 -7.34
N GLY A 101 25.00 -23.31 -6.45
CA GLY A 101 26.12 -22.93 -5.59
C GLY A 101 27.47 -22.88 -6.31
N GLN A 102 27.53 -23.23 -7.61
CA GLN A 102 28.73 -22.98 -8.38
C GLN A 102 28.95 -21.49 -8.57
N SER A 103 30.18 -21.04 -8.33
CA SER A 103 30.54 -19.66 -8.51
C SER A 103 30.39 -19.26 -9.98
N TYR A 104 29.58 -18.23 -10.21
CA TYR A 104 29.45 -17.57 -11.49
C TYR A 104 30.22 -16.26 -11.46
N GLY A 105 31.25 -16.15 -12.31
CA GLY A 105 32.02 -14.93 -12.48
C GLY A 105 31.14 -13.84 -13.10
N GLY A 106 30.72 -12.89 -12.27
CA GLY A 106 29.97 -11.70 -12.68
C GLY A 106 30.78 -10.42 -12.54
N GLN A 107 30.17 -9.29 -12.92
CA GLN A 107 30.75 -7.96 -12.73
C GLN A 107 31.11 -7.65 -11.25
N TYR A 108 30.52 -8.40 -10.32
CA TYR A 108 30.63 -8.21 -8.87
C TYR A 108 31.33 -9.39 -8.17
N GLY A 109 32.14 -10.17 -8.89
CA GLY A 109 32.91 -11.29 -8.35
C GLY A 109 32.21 -12.65 -8.46
N ASP A 110 32.66 -13.57 -7.62
CA ASP A 110 32.18 -14.96 -7.54
C ASP A 110 30.83 -15.01 -6.81
N GLN A 111 29.74 -15.30 -7.54
CA GLN A 111 28.36 -15.26 -7.01
C GLN A 111 27.57 -16.52 -7.34
N PRO A 112 26.66 -16.97 -6.46
CA PRO A 112 25.76 -18.06 -6.73
C PRO A 112 24.70 -17.60 -7.73
N LYS A 113 24.22 -18.54 -8.53
CA LYS A 113 23.33 -18.24 -9.64
C LYS A 113 21.91 -18.70 -9.33
N ALA A 114 20.94 -17.80 -9.40
CA ALA A 114 19.54 -18.19 -9.40
C ALA A 114 19.20 -18.93 -10.70
N VAL A 115 18.64 -20.14 -10.59
CA VAL A 115 18.35 -21.02 -11.73
C VAL A 115 16.86 -21.37 -11.85
N GLY A 116 16.01 -20.85 -10.97
CA GLY A 116 14.57 -21.07 -11.02
C GLY A 116 13.89 -20.94 -9.68
N VAL A 117 12.70 -21.53 -9.56
CA VAL A 117 11.91 -21.52 -8.33
C VAL A 117 11.29 -22.89 -8.05
N GLU A 118 11.07 -23.16 -6.78
CA GLU A 118 10.22 -24.23 -6.28
C GLU A 118 8.92 -23.63 -5.74
N PHE A 119 7.79 -24.27 -6.02
CA PHE A 119 6.49 -23.81 -5.54
C PHE A 119 5.52 -24.98 -5.34
N THR A 120 4.53 -24.78 -4.49
CA THR A 120 3.42 -25.71 -4.29
C THR A 120 2.17 -25.22 -5.01
N LYS A 121 1.44 -26.12 -5.66
CA LYS A 121 0.11 -25.85 -6.22
C LYS A 121 -0.82 -27.02 -5.91
N GLY A 122 -1.89 -26.74 -5.17
CA GLY A 122 -2.67 -27.80 -4.52
C GLY A 122 -1.78 -28.55 -3.52
N ASN A 123 -1.76 -29.89 -3.61
CA ASN A 123 -0.96 -30.74 -2.71
C ASN A 123 0.32 -31.28 -3.37
N ARG A 124 0.87 -30.58 -4.37
CA ARG A 124 2.05 -31.02 -5.13
C ARG A 124 3.09 -29.92 -5.21
N GLU A 125 4.35 -30.33 -5.11
CA GLU A 125 5.53 -29.50 -5.32
C GLU A 125 5.95 -29.54 -6.80
N TYR A 126 6.38 -28.39 -7.31
CA TYR A 126 6.84 -28.19 -8.67
C TYR A 126 8.14 -27.40 -8.66
N ARG A 127 8.98 -27.64 -9.67
CA ARG A 127 10.19 -26.85 -9.93
C ARG A 127 10.17 -26.36 -11.37
N VAL A 128 10.50 -25.09 -11.57
CA VAL A 128 10.63 -24.47 -12.89
C VAL A 128 12.00 -23.80 -12.96
N GLN A 129 12.73 -24.10 -14.03
CA GLN A 129 14.03 -23.50 -14.31
C GLN A 129 13.88 -22.22 -15.13
N ALA A 130 14.73 -21.24 -14.85
CA ALA A 130 14.86 -20.00 -15.61
C ALA A 130 16.17 -20.02 -16.40
N THR A 131 16.10 -19.74 -17.70
CA THR A 131 17.28 -19.73 -18.59
C THR A 131 18.06 -18.41 -18.53
N LYS A 132 17.41 -17.33 -18.10
CA LYS A 132 18.01 -16.00 -18.00
C LYS A 132 18.04 -15.52 -16.55
N GLU A 133 16.87 -15.20 -16.00
CA GLU A 133 16.76 -14.48 -14.72
C GLU A 133 15.55 -14.97 -13.92
N THR A 134 15.67 -14.88 -12.60
CA THR A 134 14.56 -15.07 -11.65
C THR A 134 14.33 -13.76 -10.91
N ILE A 135 13.16 -13.14 -11.09
CA ILE A 135 12.83 -11.85 -10.46
C ILE A 135 11.85 -12.11 -9.31
N LEU A 136 12.26 -11.76 -8.09
CA LEU A 136 11.43 -11.94 -6.90
C LEU A 136 10.60 -10.69 -6.60
N SER A 137 9.30 -10.77 -6.87
CA SER A 137 8.34 -9.68 -6.66
C SER A 137 7.25 -10.06 -5.62
N ALA A 138 7.65 -10.75 -4.55
CA ALA A 138 6.73 -11.26 -3.53
C ALA A 138 6.33 -10.22 -2.45
N GLY A 139 6.82 -8.98 -2.57
CA GLY A 139 6.55 -7.88 -1.65
C GLY A 139 7.42 -7.89 -0.39
N THR A 140 7.29 -6.85 0.43
CA THR A 140 8.17 -6.54 1.57
C THR A 140 8.27 -7.65 2.60
N TYR A 141 7.22 -8.45 2.80
CA TYR A 141 7.20 -9.53 3.79
C TYR A 141 7.66 -10.87 3.20
N ASN A 142 7.15 -11.26 2.03
CA ASN A 142 7.41 -12.60 1.50
C ASN A 142 8.73 -12.69 0.72
N SER A 143 9.22 -11.60 0.11
CA SER A 143 10.52 -11.62 -0.56
C SER A 143 11.67 -11.99 0.40
N PRO A 144 11.87 -11.31 1.55
CA PRO A 144 12.91 -11.73 2.50
C PRO A 144 12.64 -13.11 3.09
N HIS A 145 11.36 -13.48 3.31
CA HIS A 145 11.00 -14.82 3.76
C HIS A 145 11.50 -15.91 2.79
N ILE A 146 11.19 -15.78 1.50
CA ILE A 146 11.62 -16.71 0.45
C ILE A 146 13.14 -16.72 0.33
N LEU A 147 13.81 -15.56 0.35
CA LEU A 147 15.27 -15.48 0.28
C LEU A 147 15.95 -16.24 1.42
N MET A 148 15.49 -16.05 2.67
CA MET A 148 16.03 -16.77 3.82
C MET A 148 15.79 -18.29 3.70
N LEU A 149 14.59 -18.73 3.30
CA LEU A 149 14.31 -20.15 3.02
C LEU A 149 15.16 -20.73 1.86
N SER A 150 15.68 -19.86 1.00
CA SER A 150 16.59 -20.21 -0.10
C SER A 150 18.07 -20.20 0.31
N GLY A 151 18.38 -19.99 1.60
CA GLY A 151 19.74 -19.92 2.11
C GLY A 151 20.44 -18.57 1.87
N ILE A 152 19.67 -17.48 1.69
CA ILE A 152 20.19 -16.12 1.49
C ILE A 152 19.78 -15.22 2.66
N GLY A 153 20.75 -14.75 3.45
CA GLY A 153 20.49 -13.89 4.61
C GLY A 153 21.55 -13.99 5.70
N HIS A 154 21.20 -13.57 6.91
CA HIS A 154 22.06 -13.65 8.10
C HIS A 154 22.46 -15.08 8.41
N ARG A 155 23.77 -15.39 8.45
CA ARG A 155 24.29 -16.75 8.64
C ARG A 155 23.70 -17.43 9.88
N GLU A 156 23.83 -16.78 11.04
CA GLU A 156 23.40 -17.32 12.33
C GLU A 156 21.90 -17.63 12.34
N HIS A 157 21.08 -16.76 11.74
CA HIS A 157 19.63 -16.95 11.63
C HIS A 157 19.27 -18.13 10.72
N LEU A 158 20.01 -18.34 9.62
CA LEU A 158 19.79 -19.49 8.74
C LEU A 158 20.16 -20.81 9.43
N GLU A 159 21.30 -20.81 10.13
CA GLU A 159 21.81 -21.96 10.87
C GLU A 159 20.86 -22.36 12.04
N GLU A 160 20.20 -21.40 12.70
CA GLU A 160 19.17 -21.67 13.73
C GLU A 160 18.03 -22.59 13.23
N PHE A 161 17.69 -22.51 11.95
CA PHE A 161 16.62 -23.31 11.33
C PHE A 161 17.13 -24.50 10.51
N ASP A 162 18.41 -24.87 10.66
CA ASP A 162 19.16 -25.84 9.84
C ASP A 162 19.07 -25.58 8.33
N ILE A 163 19.13 -24.30 7.92
CA ILE A 163 19.19 -23.91 6.52
C ILE A 163 20.66 -23.65 6.15
N SER A 164 21.20 -24.42 5.21
CA SER A 164 22.56 -24.23 4.72
C SER A 164 22.71 -22.85 4.06
N PRO A 165 23.61 -21.97 4.55
CA PRO A 165 23.84 -20.67 3.93
C PRO A 165 24.49 -20.83 2.56
N ILE A 166 23.82 -20.34 1.51
CA ILE A 166 24.34 -20.29 0.13
C ILE A 166 24.98 -18.93 -0.14
N TRP A 167 24.35 -17.87 0.37
CA TRP A 167 24.88 -16.52 0.31
C TRP A 167 24.60 -15.83 1.65
N SER A 168 25.61 -15.84 2.51
CA SER A 168 25.47 -15.42 3.90
C SER A 168 25.78 -13.93 4.11
N ASP A 169 25.43 -13.46 5.32
CA ASP A 169 25.83 -12.15 5.87
C ASP A 169 25.25 -10.96 5.09
N LEU A 170 24.13 -11.21 4.40
CA LEU A 170 23.28 -10.16 3.85
C LEU A 170 22.19 -9.79 4.87
N PRO A 171 21.87 -8.48 5.02
CA PRO A 171 20.84 -7.99 5.93
C PRO A 171 19.40 -8.24 5.41
N VAL A 172 19.12 -9.47 4.98
CA VAL A 172 17.82 -9.86 4.43
C VAL A 172 16.76 -9.81 5.52
N GLY A 173 15.69 -9.07 5.24
CA GLY A 173 14.59 -8.86 6.18
C GLY A 173 14.84 -7.74 7.18
N ASP A 174 15.98 -7.06 7.16
CA ASP A 174 16.21 -5.86 7.96
C ASP A 174 15.57 -4.61 7.36
N ASN A 175 15.62 -3.51 8.12
CA ASN A 175 15.19 -2.18 7.69
C ASN A 175 13.73 -2.16 7.18
N LEU A 176 12.86 -2.92 7.85
CA LEU A 176 11.42 -2.86 7.58
C LEU A 176 10.92 -1.46 7.98
N GLN A 177 10.36 -0.74 7.04
CA GLN A 177 9.73 0.57 7.25
C GLN A 177 8.28 0.48 6.87
N ASP A 178 7.43 1.14 7.64
CA ASP A 178 6.00 1.26 7.35
C ASP A 178 5.48 2.58 7.91
N HIS A 179 4.49 3.16 7.25
CA HIS A 179 3.91 4.41 7.72
C HIS A 179 2.99 4.14 8.91
N VAL A 180 3.25 4.80 10.03
CA VAL A 180 2.35 4.73 11.19
C VAL A 180 1.16 5.63 10.90
N ALA A 181 -0.06 5.15 11.18
CA ALA A 181 -1.28 5.93 11.06
C ALA A 181 -2.06 5.89 12.38
N LEU A 182 -2.66 7.03 12.76
CA LEU A 182 -3.68 7.09 13.80
C LEU A 182 -4.98 7.57 13.15
N VAL A 183 -6.12 7.27 13.78
CA VAL A 183 -7.43 7.61 13.22
C VAL A 183 -8.17 8.51 14.20
N ILE A 184 -8.62 9.66 13.71
CA ILE A 184 -9.45 10.61 14.46
C ILE A 184 -10.77 10.74 13.72
N SER A 185 -11.85 10.28 14.34
CA SER A 185 -13.19 10.28 13.77
C SER A 185 -14.02 11.41 14.35
N MET A 186 -14.58 12.26 13.49
CA MET A 186 -15.43 13.38 13.88
C MET A 186 -16.82 13.25 13.24
N PRO A 187 -17.90 13.11 14.03
CA PRO A 187 -19.25 13.05 13.48
C PRO A 187 -19.62 14.30 12.69
N ILE A 188 -20.18 14.12 11.49
CA ILE A 188 -20.64 15.21 10.63
C ILE A 188 -22.17 15.27 10.62
N LYS A 189 -22.72 16.50 10.61
CA LYS A 189 -24.17 16.76 10.54
C LYS A 189 -24.69 16.94 9.11
N ASN A 190 -23.78 17.15 8.16
CA ASN A 190 -24.11 17.51 6.80
C ASN A 190 -24.25 16.26 5.90
N THR A 191 -25.02 16.40 4.83
CA THR A 191 -25.18 15.36 3.81
C THR A 191 -23.89 15.21 2.99
N THR A 192 -23.43 13.97 2.85
CA THR A 192 -22.30 13.56 1.99
C THR A 192 -22.80 12.92 0.70
N ASN A 193 -22.02 13.03 -0.37
CA ASN A 193 -22.22 12.29 -1.63
C ASN A 193 -22.03 10.78 -1.47
N LEU A 194 -21.51 10.33 -0.33
CA LEU A 194 -21.37 8.92 0.04
C LEU A 194 -22.60 8.36 0.78
N SER A 195 -23.62 9.18 1.03
CA SER A 195 -24.89 8.73 1.59
C SER A 195 -25.48 7.63 0.71
N GLY A 196 -25.89 6.50 1.30
CA GLY A 196 -26.47 5.39 0.53
C GLY A 196 -25.45 4.52 -0.20
N ALA A 197 -24.19 4.49 0.24
CA ALA A 197 -23.14 3.57 -0.21
C ALA A 197 -23.38 2.08 0.16
N GLU A 198 -24.61 1.72 0.52
CA GLU A 198 -25.01 0.33 0.74
C GLU A 198 -24.91 -0.44 -0.58
N ILE A 199 -24.28 -1.60 -0.55
CA ILE A 199 -24.23 -2.46 -1.74
C ILE A 199 -25.64 -2.98 -2.02
N ASN A 200 -26.24 -2.44 -3.07
CA ASN A 200 -27.49 -2.91 -3.63
C ASN A 200 -27.42 -2.88 -5.16
N VAL A 201 -28.42 -3.48 -5.81
CA VAL A 201 -28.46 -3.62 -7.28
C VAL A 201 -28.39 -2.27 -7.98
N GLN A 202 -29.04 -1.24 -7.44
CA GLN A 202 -29.03 0.10 -8.04
C GLN A 202 -27.64 0.74 -7.96
N GLN A 203 -26.99 0.67 -6.80
CA GLN A 203 -25.64 1.22 -6.62
C GLN A 203 -24.60 0.48 -7.46
N LEU A 204 -24.71 -0.84 -7.58
CA LEU A 204 -23.86 -1.63 -8.47
C LEU A 204 -24.10 -1.27 -9.95
N TYR A 205 -25.37 -1.11 -10.35
CA TYR A 205 -25.72 -0.70 -11.70
C TYR A 205 -25.14 0.68 -12.05
N ASP A 206 -25.31 1.66 -11.16
CA ASP A 206 -24.78 3.01 -11.36
C ASP A 206 -23.24 3.02 -11.40
N ALA A 207 -22.56 2.28 -10.52
CA ALA A 207 -21.11 2.21 -10.51
C ALA A 207 -20.51 1.47 -11.71
N VAL A 208 -21.07 0.32 -12.09
CA VAL A 208 -20.49 -0.55 -13.12
C VAL A 208 -20.85 -0.10 -14.53
N LEU A 209 -22.11 0.31 -14.76
CA LEU A 209 -22.60 0.63 -16.10
C LEU A 209 -22.68 2.13 -16.40
N LYS A 210 -22.88 2.96 -15.37
CA LYS A 210 -22.86 4.43 -15.55
C LYS A 210 -21.57 5.08 -15.08
N HIS A 211 -20.71 4.35 -14.35
CA HIS A 211 -19.49 4.89 -13.77
C HIS A 211 -19.74 6.06 -12.80
N THR A 212 -20.87 5.99 -12.07
CA THR A 212 -21.32 7.03 -11.14
C THR A 212 -21.73 6.46 -9.79
N GLY A 213 -22.03 7.36 -8.85
CA GLY A 213 -22.52 6.99 -7.53
C GLY A 213 -21.40 6.74 -6.50
N PRO A 214 -21.79 6.50 -5.24
CA PRO A 214 -20.88 6.40 -4.10
C PRO A 214 -19.86 5.24 -4.20
N LEU A 215 -20.14 4.18 -4.96
CA LEU A 215 -19.20 3.04 -5.12
C LEU A 215 -18.11 3.28 -6.18
N ALA A 216 -18.25 4.31 -7.01
CA ALA A 216 -17.31 4.64 -8.09
C ALA A 216 -16.23 5.67 -7.68
N GLN A 217 -16.22 6.09 -6.42
CA GLN A 217 -15.34 7.14 -5.92
C GLN A 217 -14.89 6.87 -4.48
N LEU A 218 -13.72 7.38 -4.12
CA LEU A 218 -13.22 7.42 -2.75
C LEU A 218 -12.60 8.80 -2.48
N PRO A 219 -13.42 9.83 -2.26
CA PRO A 219 -12.93 11.20 -2.11
C PRO A 219 -12.03 11.27 -0.86
N THR A 220 -10.75 11.58 -1.08
CA THR A 220 -9.73 11.72 -0.03
C THR A 220 -8.99 13.02 -0.25
N LEU A 221 -8.80 13.80 0.81
CA LEU A 221 -7.99 15.01 0.84
C LEU A 221 -6.70 14.71 1.58
N TYR A 222 -5.58 15.10 1.01
CA TYR A 222 -4.30 15.12 1.69
C TYR A 222 -4.00 16.52 2.18
N LEU A 223 -3.40 16.60 3.37
CA LEU A 223 -2.60 17.74 3.82
C LEU A 223 -1.23 17.20 4.19
N LEU A 224 -0.19 17.59 3.46
CA LEU A 224 1.19 17.29 3.84
C LEU A 224 1.87 18.52 4.41
N PHE A 225 2.50 18.34 5.58
CA PHE A 225 3.23 19.39 6.28
C PHE A 225 4.36 18.80 7.13
N ASN A 226 5.19 19.68 7.70
CA ASN A 226 6.31 19.29 8.53
C ASN A 226 5.95 19.28 10.00
N SER A 227 6.30 18.21 10.70
CA SER A 227 6.37 18.23 12.16
C SER A 227 7.53 19.09 12.66
N SER A 228 7.57 19.37 13.96
CA SER A 228 8.66 20.15 14.56
C SER A 228 10.02 19.44 14.51
N VAL A 229 10.03 18.11 14.35
CA VAL A 229 11.25 17.30 14.29
C VAL A 229 11.82 17.16 12.87
N ASN A 230 11.14 17.73 11.87
CA ASN A 230 11.56 17.71 10.47
C ASN A 230 11.93 19.10 9.94
N PRO A 231 13.24 19.43 9.85
CA PRO A 231 13.70 20.73 9.38
C PRO A 231 13.62 20.91 7.85
N ASP A 232 13.34 19.85 7.08
CA ASP A 232 13.33 19.90 5.62
C ASP A 232 11.94 20.24 5.06
N TRP A 233 11.70 21.53 4.82
CA TRP A 233 10.44 22.06 4.29
C TRP A 233 10.07 21.58 2.88
N THR A 234 11.02 21.02 2.13
CA THR A 234 10.75 20.49 0.79
C THR A 234 10.21 19.06 0.83
N TYR A 235 10.32 18.42 2.00
CA TYR A 235 10.06 17.01 2.16
C TYR A 235 9.22 16.86 3.45
N PRO A 236 7.87 16.90 3.35
CA PRO A 236 6.96 16.73 4.50
C PRO A 236 6.99 15.32 5.12
N ASP A 237 6.90 15.24 6.44
CA ASP A 237 6.93 14.00 7.21
C ASP A 237 5.56 13.61 7.79
N ILE A 238 4.60 14.54 7.86
CA ILE A 238 3.21 14.24 8.20
C ILE A 238 2.31 14.38 6.96
N ASN A 239 1.46 13.39 6.75
CA ASN A 239 0.35 13.45 5.82
C ASN A 239 -0.97 13.22 6.58
N LEU A 240 -1.84 14.22 6.64
CA LEU A 240 -3.20 14.06 7.12
C LEU A 240 -4.08 13.59 5.96
N ASN A 241 -4.41 12.31 5.96
CA ASN A 241 -5.40 11.77 5.04
C ASN A 241 -6.78 12.03 5.63
N SER A 242 -7.55 12.90 4.99
CA SER A 242 -8.92 13.21 5.38
C SER A 242 -9.91 12.57 4.42
N GLY A 243 -10.90 11.84 4.94
CA GLY A 243 -11.91 11.17 4.14
C GLY A 243 -13.26 11.19 4.83
N ILE A 244 -14.33 11.09 4.04
CA ILE A 244 -15.68 10.95 4.61
C ILE A 244 -16.03 9.46 4.67
N ILE A 245 -16.42 8.99 5.85
CA ILE A 245 -17.04 7.67 6.02
C ILE A 245 -18.52 7.86 6.30
N ALA A 246 -19.38 7.29 5.44
CA ALA A 246 -20.82 7.35 5.64
C ALA A 246 -21.30 6.35 6.71
N ALA A 247 -22.29 6.76 7.51
CA ALA A 247 -23.03 5.86 8.40
C ALA A 247 -23.59 4.67 7.60
N ASN A 248 -23.51 3.45 8.17
CA ASN A 248 -23.99 2.21 7.55
C ASN A 248 -23.42 1.90 6.15
N GLY A 249 -22.42 2.66 5.70
CA GLY A 249 -21.71 2.41 4.43
C GLY A 249 -20.64 1.34 4.59
N LEU A 250 -19.93 1.07 3.51
CA LEU A 250 -18.79 0.14 3.50
C LEU A 250 -17.65 0.52 4.47
N GLY A 251 -17.64 1.74 5.00
CA GLY A 251 -16.46 2.36 5.58
C GLY A 251 -16.02 1.83 6.94
N PHE A 252 -16.83 1.91 8.00
CA PHE A 252 -16.26 1.69 9.34
C PHE A 252 -15.97 0.21 9.65
N GLU A 253 -16.94 -0.67 9.42
CA GLU A 253 -16.79 -2.10 9.73
C GLU A 253 -15.85 -2.83 8.76
N ASN A 254 -15.78 -2.47 7.47
CA ASN A 254 -14.89 -3.16 6.52
C ASN A 254 -13.48 -2.57 6.41
N ILE A 255 -13.27 -1.27 6.68
CA ILE A 255 -11.94 -0.65 6.56
C ILE A 255 -11.09 -0.91 7.81
N PHE A 256 -11.70 -0.88 9.00
CA PHE A 256 -10.97 -1.05 10.26
C PHE A 256 -11.11 -2.44 10.89
N TYR A 257 -12.12 -3.23 10.51
CA TYR A 257 -12.45 -4.48 11.21
C TYR A 257 -12.48 -5.73 10.33
N LEU A 258 -11.29 -6.10 9.84
CA LEU A 258 -10.92 -7.52 9.71
C LEU A 258 -10.61 -8.17 11.08
N ASP A 259 -10.94 -7.50 12.17
CA ASP A 259 -10.74 -8.02 13.51
C ASP A 259 -11.75 -9.13 13.82
N LYS A 260 -11.26 -10.21 14.42
CA LYS A 260 -12.04 -11.42 14.70
C LYS A 260 -12.89 -11.27 15.98
N ARG A 261 -12.92 -10.09 16.62
CA ARG A 261 -13.54 -9.86 17.94
C ARG A 261 -14.35 -8.56 18.05
N PRO A 262 -15.42 -8.40 17.23
CA PRO A 262 -16.28 -7.22 17.23
C PRO A 262 -16.85 -6.84 18.60
N GLU A 263 -17.12 -7.83 19.45
CA GLU A 263 -17.64 -7.64 20.80
C GLU A 263 -16.72 -6.83 21.72
N GLU A 264 -15.40 -6.85 21.48
CA GLU A 264 -14.43 -6.17 22.36
C GLU A 264 -14.37 -4.65 22.08
N TRP A 265 -14.55 -4.21 20.83
CA TRP A 265 -14.38 -2.80 20.46
C TRP A 265 -15.69 -2.08 20.14
N ARG A 266 -16.73 -2.79 19.70
CA ARG A 266 -17.99 -2.19 19.23
C ARG A 266 -18.66 -1.27 20.26
N PRO A 267 -18.71 -1.58 21.57
CA PRO A 267 -19.27 -0.67 22.56
C PRO A 267 -18.56 0.70 22.62
N TYR A 268 -17.28 0.78 22.29
CA TYR A 268 -16.51 2.03 22.28
C TYR A 268 -16.71 2.85 21.00
N MET A 269 -17.22 2.23 19.94
CA MET A 269 -17.33 2.81 18.60
C MET A 269 -18.78 3.07 18.17
N GLU A 270 -19.78 2.73 18.99
CA GLU A 270 -21.20 2.85 18.65
C GLU A 270 -21.58 4.26 18.17
N GLY A 271 -21.09 5.30 18.86
CA GLY A 271 -21.33 6.69 18.46
C GLY A 271 -20.67 7.09 17.14
N VAL A 272 -19.57 6.45 16.78
CA VAL A 272 -18.88 6.67 15.50
C VAL A 272 -19.61 5.92 14.39
N ILE A 273 -19.97 4.65 14.60
CA ILE A 273 -20.67 3.80 13.62
C ILE A 273 -22.06 4.35 13.27
N ALA A 274 -22.77 4.91 14.25
CA ALA A 274 -24.12 5.42 14.06
C ALA A 274 -24.20 6.70 13.20
N ASN A 275 -23.06 7.36 12.94
CA ASN A 275 -23.01 8.63 12.23
C ASN A 275 -22.09 8.54 11.02
N SER A 276 -22.29 9.46 10.07
CA SER A 276 -21.25 9.73 9.08
C SER A 276 -20.16 10.54 9.78
N ASN A 277 -18.91 10.29 9.42
CA ASN A 277 -17.75 10.92 10.04
C ASN A 277 -16.81 11.51 9.00
N LEU A 278 -16.19 12.63 9.36
CA LEU A 278 -14.93 13.04 8.77
C LEU A 278 -13.82 12.31 9.53
N GLU A 279 -13.14 11.41 8.84
CA GLU A 279 -11.91 10.80 9.33
C GLU A 279 -10.75 11.71 9.00
N VAL A 280 -9.93 12.00 10.01
CA VAL A 280 -8.63 12.65 9.85
C VAL A 280 -7.59 11.66 10.34
N ILE A 281 -6.78 11.17 9.41
CA ILE A 281 -5.82 10.11 9.64
C ILE A 281 -4.42 10.71 9.49
N PRO A 282 -3.80 11.20 10.58
CA PRO A 282 -2.39 11.55 10.56
C PRO A 282 -1.55 10.31 10.26
N VAL A 283 -0.68 10.44 9.28
CA VAL A 283 0.25 9.40 8.85
C VAL A 283 1.67 9.95 8.91
N LEU A 284 2.53 9.28 9.68
CA LEU A 284 3.96 9.55 9.67
C LEU A 284 4.58 8.87 8.44
N THR A 285 4.95 9.68 7.47
CA THR A 285 5.48 9.21 6.18
C THR A 285 6.97 8.91 6.22
N ARG A 286 7.67 9.30 7.30
CA ARG A 286 9.11 9.10 7.48
C ARG A 286 9.48 8.66 8.89
N PRO A 287 9.04 7.46 9.28
CA PRO A 287 9.46 6.91 10.55
C PRO A 287 10.98 6.74 10.58
N LYS A 288 11.59 7.10 11.70
CA LYS A 288 12.98 6.73 12.01
C LYS A 288 13.07 5.34 12.61
N ALA A 289 12.00 4.85 13.23
CA ALA A 289 11.92 3.48 13.69
C ALA A 289 11.90 2.51 12.51
N THR A 290 12.77 1.51 12.57
CA THR A 290 12.80 0.40 11.62
C THR A 290 12.59 -0.92 12.34
N GLY A 291 11.93 -1.83 11.63
CA GLY A 291 11.65 -3.18 12.05
C GLY A 291 12.47 -4.23 11.32
N PHE A 292 12.00 -5.46 11.42
CA PHE A 292 12.53 -6.59 10.67
C PHE A 292 11.45 -7.65 10.34
N VAL A 293 11.78 -8.50 9.37
CA VAL A 293 11.12 -9.75 9.02
C VAL A 293 12.10 -10.89 9.23
N ARG A 294 11.68 -11.95 9.92
CA ARG A 294 12.49 -13.14 10.21
C ARG A 294 11.71 -14.43 10.01
N LEU A 295 12.43 -15.52 9.74
CA LEU A 295 11.83 -16.85 9.78
C LEU A 295 11.33 -17.15 11.20
N LYS A 296 10.17 -17.82 11.27
CA LYS A 296 9.68 -18.46 12.48
C LYS A 296 10.00 -19.96 12.51
N SER A 297 10.16 -20.56 11.33
CA SER A 297 10.48 -21.96 11.11
C SER A 297 10.96 -22.15 9.67
N ARG A 298 11.37 -23.38 9.31
CA ARG A 298 11.66 -23.75 7.90
C ARG A 298 10.41 -24.09 7.08
N ASP A 299 9.24 -24.18 7.69
CA ASP A 299 8.00 -24.43 6.96
C ASP A 299 7.65 -23.17 6.14
N PRO A 300 7.67 -23.25 4.79
CA PRO A 300 7.41 -22.09 3.95
C PRO A 300 5.99 -21.52 4.11
N THR A 301 5.06 -22.30 4.67
CA THR A 301 3.67 -21.87 4.92
C THR A 301 3.48 -21.21 6.28
N ALA A 302 4.49 -21.28 7.17
CA ALA A 302 4.44 -20.61 8.44
C ALA A 302 4.57 -19.10 8.27
N TYR A 303 3.73 -18.34 8.97
CA TYR A 303 3.87 -16.88 8.98
C TYR A 303 5.21 -16.46 9.58
N PRO A 304 5.94 -15.54 8.93
CA PRO A 304 7.20 -15.03 9.46
C PRO A 304 6.96 -14.20 10.72
N ILE A 305 8.04 -13.99 11.49
CA ILE A 305 8.04 -12.98 12.55
C ILE A 305 8.15 -11.61 11.87
N ILE A 306 7.17 -10.75 12.10
CA ILE A 306 7.16 -9.37 11.61
C ILE A 306 7.19 -8.45 12.83
N GLN A 307 8.28 -7.72 12.98
CA GLN A 307 8.48 -6.80 14.10
C GLN A 307 8.68 -5.40 13.55
N GLN A 308 7.64 -4.56 13.55
CA GLN A 308 7.69 -3.24 12.93
C GLN A 308 8.38 -2.17 13.78
N ASN A 309 8.42 -2.33 15.11
CA ASN A 309 8.98 -1.34 16.04
C ASN A 309 8.33 0.06 15.94
N LEU A 310 7.07 0.15 15.51
CA LEU A 310 6.36 1.42 15.37
C LEU A 310 6.48 2.28 16.64
N LEU A 311 6.71 3.58 16.45
CA LEU A 311 6.82 4.58 17.51
C LEU A 311 7.93 4.31 18.56
N ARG A 312 8.88 3.41 18.28
CA ARG A 312 10.03 3.16 19.17
C ARG A 312 10.98 4.36 19.22
N HIS A 313 11.13 5.10 18.12
CA HIS A 313 11.97 6.30 18.08
C HIS A 313 11.23 7.50 18.73
N PRO A 314 11.89 8.33 19.56
CA PRO A 314 11.27 9.50 20.18
C PRO A 314 10.72 10.50 19.18
N ASP A 315 11.46 10.79 18.12
CA ASP A 315 11.01 11.75 17.09
C ASP A 315 9.73 11.29 16.40
N ASP A 316 9.55 9.98 16.16
CA ASP A 316 8.31 9.46 15.57
C ASP A 316 7.11 9.75 16.46
N ARG A 317 7.29 9.68 17.79
CA ARG A 317 6.23 10.03 18.75
C ARG A 317 6.00 11.53 18.80
N GLN A 318 7.08 12.32 18.81
CA GLN A 318 6.98 13.77 18.84
C GLN A 318 6.26 14.31 17.60
N ALA A 319 6.54 13.74 16.43
CA ALA A 319 5.90 14.15 15.18
C ALA A 319 4.36 13.98 15.18
N PHE A 320 3.82 13.04 15.95
CA PHE A 320 2.38 12.88 16.14
C PHE A 320 1.76 13.81 17.19
N LEU A 321 2.57 14.38 18.09
CA LEU A 321 2.10 15.27 19.14
C LEU A 321 2.02 16.74 18.69
N ASP A 322 2.73 17.07 17.61
CA ASP A 322 2.74 18.40 16.98
C ASP A 322 1.50 18.60 16.11
#